data_AF-A0A1C6I1L4-F1
#
_entry.id   AF-A0A1C6I1L4-F1
#
_cell.length_a   1.000
_cell.length_b   1.000
_cell.length_c   1.000
_cell.angle_alpha   90.00
_cell.angle_beta   90.00
_cell.angle_gamma   90.00
#
_symmetry.space_group_name_H-M   'P 1'
#
loop_
_entity.id
_entity.type
_entity.pdbx_description
1 polymer ?
#
loop_
_entity_poly.entity_id
_entity_poly.type
_entity_poly.pdbx_seq_one_letter_code
_entity_poly.pdbx_strand_id
1 'polypeptide(L)'
;MKSMYYSEPQTELLSLLKTLGGMWKRQVYMLLWLRFGMDKKAVDRTIRQLRYGGVLRDMGAYVLAADRRFDIQLARAVDISLALSGSRAPDIFPRKKPVFLTAYLPEREVRLCVLYIPVGKERKRCLTLDSLRVENTMKTLYALLLDEAGQVAALRAETPCLLVWPDKNEKLELKKWEGIRNE
;
A
#
# COMPACT_ATOMS: atom_id res chain seq x y z
N MET A 1 -0.55 31.08 -16.83
CA MET A 1 0.04 29.81 -16.34
C MET A 1 0.25 28.88 -17.54
N LYS A 2 1.49 28.46 -17.85
CA LYS A 2 1.72 27.44 -18.88
C LYS A 2 1.04 26.13 -18.44
N SER A 3 0.18 25.56 -19.28
CA SER A 3 -0.30 24.19 -19.11
C SER A 3 0.91 23.26 -19.21
N MET A 4 1.34 22.72 -18.07
CA MET A 4 2.42 21.74 -18.04
C MET A 4 1.79 20.38 -18.37
N TYR A 5 1.97 19.93 -19.60
CA TYR A 5 1.56 18.59 -20.00
C TYR A 5 2.52 17.58 -19.37
N TYR A 6 2.01 16.80 -18.42
CA TYR A 6 2.75 15.69 -17.84
C TYR A 6 2.64 14.46 -18.75
N SER A 7 3.74 13.69 -18.85
CA SER A 7 3.68 12.37 -19.46
C SER A 7 2.78 11.43 -18.66
N GLU A 8 2.39 10.30 -19.24
CA GLU A 8 1.57 9.30 -18.55
C GLU A 8 2.26 8.78 -17.26
N PRO A 9 3.56 8.42 -17.24
CA PRO A 9 4.25 8.06 -15.99
C PRO A 9 4.31 9.17 -14.95
N GLN A 10 4.44 10.42 -15.38
CA GLN A 10 4.41 11.58 -14.49
C GLN A 10 3.03 11.77 -13.87
N THR A 11 1.98 11.65 -14.68
CA THR A 11 0.58 11.76 -14.26
C THR A 11 0.22 10.67 -13.26
N GLU A 12 0.60 9.42 -13.55
CA GLU A 12 0.41 8.27 -12.66
C GLU A 12 1.10 8.48 -11.32
N LEU A 13 2.38 8.84 -11.32
CA LEU A 13 3.14 9.07 -10.10
C LEU A 13 2.52 10.20 -9.26
N LEU A 14 2.14 11.32 -9.87
CA LEU A 14 1.50 12.44 -9.17
C LEU A 14 0.13 12.05 -8.59
N SER A 15 -0.66 11.27 -9.32
CA SER A 15 -1.96 10.76 -8.86
C SER A 15 -1.80 9.87 -7.61
N LEU A 16 -0.81 8.98 -7.64
CA LEU A 16 -0.50 8.11 -6.51
C LEU A 16 0.04 8.89 -5.31
N LEU A 17 0.92 9.87 -5.51
CA LEU A 17 1.42 10.71 -4.42
C LEU A 17 0.33 11.58 -3.81
N LYS A 18 -0.67 12.03 -4.58
CA LYS A 18 -1.86 12.69 -4.03
C LYS A 18 -2.70 11.74 -3.17
N THR A 19 -2.81 10.48 -3.61
CA THR A 19 -3.58 9.44 -2.92
C THR A 19 -2.89 8.96 -1.64
N LEU A 20 -1.57 8.78 -1.68
CA LEU A 20 -0.78 8.15 -0.63
C LEU A 20 -0.01 9.16 0.24
N GLY A 21 0.08 10.42 -0.19
CA GLY A 21 0.94 11.45 0.40
C GLY A 21 2.42 11.28 0.04
N GLY A 22 2.92 10.05 0.05
CA GLY A 22 4.31 9.72 -0.23
C GLY A 22 4.56 8.26 -0.55
N MET A 23 5.69 7.98 -1.19
CA MET A 23 6.14 6.63 -1.54
C MET A 23 7.66 6.52 -1.39
N TRP A 24 8.14 5.36 -0.96
CA TRP A 24 9.57 5.05 -1.05
C TRP A 24 10.02 5.04 -2.51
N LYS A 25 11.24 5.48 -2.81
CA LYS A 25 11.73 5.44 -4.20
C LYS A 25 11.75 4.03 -4.78
N ARG A 26 12.10 3.02 -3.98
CA ARG A 26 12.00 1.60 -4.38
C ARG A 26 10.60 1.20 -4.86
N GLN A 27 9.54 1.76 -4.27
CA GLN A 27 8.16 1.50 -4.69
C GLN A 27 7.86 2.21 -6.02
N VAL A 28 8.33 3.46 -6.16
CA VAL A 28 8.18 4.21 -7.41
C VAL A 28 8.88 3.49 -8.56
N TYR A 29 10.12 3.02 -8.36
CA TYR A 29 10.84 2.24 -9.37
C TYR A 29 10.08 0.98 -9.74
N MET A 30 9.67 0.18 -8.75
CA MET A 30 8.97 -1.09 -9.00
C MET A 30 7.65 -0.86 -9.72
N LEU A 31 6.86 0.13 -9.29
CA LEU A 31 5.57 0.44 -9.89
C LEU A 31 5.71 0.92 -11.35
N LEU A 32 6.60 1.88 -11.61
CA LEU A 32 6.78 2.41 -12.97
C LEU A 32 7.43 1.39 -13.91
N TRP A 33 8.26 0.49 -13.38
CA TRP A 33 8.73 -0.67 -14.13
C TRP A 33 7.56 -1.61 -14.48
N LEU A 34 6.73 -1.98 -13.51
CA LEU A 34 5.57 -2.86 -13.73
C LEU A 34 4.49 -2.25 -14.66
N ARG A 35 4.31 -0.93 -14.63
CA ARG A 35 3.33 -0.22 -15.49
C ARG A 35 3.84 0.06 -16.89
N PHE A 36 5.09 0.51 -17.01
CA PHE A 36 5.60 1.17 -18.21
C PHE A 36 6.94 0.60 -18.71
N GLY A 37 7.47 -0.45 -18.06
CA GLY A 37 8.78 -1.02 -18.39
C GLY A 37 9.95 -0.07 -18.17
N MET A 38 9.77 0.98 -17.36
CA MET A 38 10.80 2.01 -17.17
C MET A 38 12.03 1.49 -16.44
N ASP A 39 13.20 1.84 -16.96
CA ASP A 39 14.46 1.64 -16.25
C ASP A 39 14.68 2.68 -15.14
N LYS A 40 15.67 2.43 -14.28
CA LYS A 40 16.03 3.32 -13.16
C LYS A 40 16.36 4.74 -13.63
N LYS A 41 17.09 4.90 -14.74
CA LYS A 41 17.51 6.22 -15.26
C LYS A 41 16.31 7.03 -15.75
N ALA A 42 15.32 6.38 -16.36
CA ALA A 42 14.07 6.99 -16.79
C ALA A 42 13.24 7.45 -15.59
N VAL A 43 13.11 6.61 -14.56
CA VAL A 43 12.41 6.98 -13.32
C VAL A 43 13.11 8.14 -12.60
N ASP A 44 14.44 8.12 -12.50
CA ASP A 44 15.21 9.22 -11.90
C ASP A 44 15.02 10.55 -12.64
N ARG A 45 14.96 10.51 -13.97
CA ARG A 45 14.65 11.69 -14.79
C ARG A 45 13.23 12.20 -14.52
N THR A 46 12.24 11.29 -14.43
CA THR A 46 10.86 11.64 -14.08
C THR A 46 10.77 12.33 -12.71
N ILE A 47 11.37 11.74 -11.67
CA ILE A 47 11.40 12.32 -10.32
C ILE A 47 12.07 13.70 -10.34
N ARG A 48 13.21 13.84 -11.03
CA ARG A 48 13.94 15.10 -11.15
C ARG A 48 13.13 16.19 -11.83
N GLN A 49 12.45 15.87 -12.93
CA GLN A 49 11.59 16.82 -13.66
C GLN A 49 10.42 17.30 -12.79
N LEU A 50 9.73 16.38 -12.10
CA LEU A 50 8.64 16.71 -11.19
C LEU A 50 9.10 17.56 -10.00
N ARG A 51 10.30 17.28 -9.49
CA ARG A 51 10.94 18.09 -8.43
C ARG A 51 11.24 19.51 -8.91
N TYR A 52 11.84 19.67 -10.08
CA TYR A 52 12.10 21.00 -10.65
C TYR A 52 10.82 21.78 -10.94
N GLY A 53 9.73 21.08 -11.29
CA GLY A 53 8.40 21.67 -11.42
C GLY A 53 7.73 22.05 -10.09
N GLY A 54 8.34 21.74 -8.94
CA GLY A 54 7.82 22.09 -7.60
C GLY A 54 6.61 21.26 -7.14
N VAL A 55 6.20 20.23 -7.88
CA VAL A 55 5.02 19.40 -7.56
C VAL A 55 5.35 18.16 -6.73
N LEU A 56 6.64 17.84 -6.60
CA LEU A 56 7.16 16.71 -5.86
C LEU A 56 8.35 17.15 -4.99
N ARG A 57 8.44 16.60 -3.78
CA ARG A 57 9.63 16.73 -2.92
C ARG A 57 10.39 15.42 -2.88
N ASP A 58 11.69 15.48 -3.14
CA ASP A 58 12.60 14.34 -3.05
C ASP A 58 13.36 14.40 -1.73
N MET A 59 13.14 13.42 -0.86
CA MET A 59 13.72 13.33 0.48
C MET A 59 14.88 12.32 0.54
N GLY A 60 15.45 11.97 -0.61
CA GLY A 60 16.52 10.96 -0.71
C GLY A 60 15.96 9.55 -0.85
N ALA A 61 15.41 8.98 0.23
CA ALA A 61 14.89 7.60 0.26
C ALA A 61 13.44 7.47 -0.23
N TYR A 62 12.66 8.55 -0.11
CA TYR A 62 11.24 8.61 -0.48
C TYR A 62 10.92 9.93 -1.17
N VAL A 63 9.77 9.95 -1.85
CA VAL A 63 9.23 11.12 -2.53
C VAL A 63 7.85 11.45 -1.97
N LEU A 64 7.51 12.73 -1.94
CA LEU A 64 6.25 13.25 -1.43
C LEU A 64 5.57 14.13 -2.47
N ALA A 65 4.25 14.19 -2.41
CA ALA A 65 3.56 15.37 -2.94
C ALA A 65 4.00 16.63 -2.16
N ALA A 66 4.05 17.78 -2.84
CA ALA A 66 4.59 19.02 -2.29
C ALA A 66 3.98 19.43 -0.94
N ASP A 67 2.70 19.16 -0.72
CA ASP A 67 1.89 19.55 0.44
C ASP A 67 1.62 18.41 1.44
N ARG A 68 2.19 17.22 1.24
CA ARG A 68 1.84 16.01 2.02
C ARG A 68 2.95 15.52 2.93
N ARG A 69 2.57 14.74 3.94
CA ARG A 69 3.50 14.07 4.86
C ARG A 69 3.66 12.60 4.48
N PHE A 70 4.81 12.03 4.83
CA PHE A 70 5.04 10.60 4.69
C PHE A 70 4.29 9.85 5.79
N ASP A 71 3.49 8.86 5.41
CA ASP A 71 2.86 7.91 6.34
C ASP A 71 3.55 6.56 6.16
N ILE A 72 4.38 6.18 7.14
CA ILE A 72 5.17 4.95 7.07
C ILE A 72 4.29 3.70 7.01
N GLN A 73 3.16 3.69 7.71
CA GLN A 73 2.26 2.54 7.70
C GLN A 73 1.60 2.42 6.33
N LEU A 74 1.25 3.54 5.70
CA LEU A 74 0.67 3.52 4.36
C LEU A 74 1.70 3.08 3.32
N ALA A 75 2.95 3.52 3.47
CA ALA A 75 4.04 3.03 2.66
C ALA A 75 4.27 1.51 2.84
N ARG A 76 4.21 0.98 4.07
CA ARG A 76 4.26 -0.48 4.32
C ARG A 76 3.07 -1.20 3.68
N ALA A 77 1.86 -0.63 3.71
CA ALA A 77 0.71 -1.21 3.01
C ALA A 77 0.93 -1.28 1.49
N VAL A 78 1.60 -0.30 0.89
CA VAL A 78 1.99 -0.32 -0.53
C VAL A 78 3.04 -1.40 -0.81
N ASP A 79 3.95 -1.68 0.12
CA ASP A 79 4.89 -2.82 -0.02
C ASP A 79 4.13 -4.15 -0.07
N ILE A 80 3.04 -4.32 0.70
CA ILE A 80 2.18 -5.50 0.61
C ILE A 80 1.54 -5.62 -0.78
N SER A 81 1.01 -4.52 -1.33
CA SER A 81 0.35 -4.57 -2.65
C SER A 81 1.32 -4.91 -3.77
N LEU A 82 2.53 -4.30 -3.77
CA LEU A 82 3.58 -4.58 -4.74
C LEU A 82 4.15 -5.99 -4.60
N ALA A 83 4.31 -6.50 -3.37
CA ALA A 83 4.79 -7.87 -3.15
C ALA A 83 3.81 -8.93 -3.69
N LEU A 84 2.51 -8.61 -3.73
CA LEU A 84 1.47 -9.53 -4.20
C LEU A 84 1.10 -9.35 -5.68
N SER A 85 1.60 -8.31 -6.34
CA SER A 85 1.15 -7.90 -7.67
C SER A 85 1.68 -8.76 -8.82
N GLY A 86 2.73 -9.55 -8.58
CA GLY A 86 3.36 -10.38 -9.62
C GLY A 86 4.02 -9.53 -10.70
N SER A 87 3.70 -9.84 -11.95
CA SER A 87 4.20 -9.18 -13.17
C SER A 87 3.40 -7.95 -13.60
N ARG A 88 2.23 -7.69 -12.99
CA ARG A 88 1.39 -6.52 -13.29
C ARG A 88 1.30 -5.59 -12.09
N ALA A 89 1.38 -4.28 -12.32
CA ALA A 89 1.27 -3.31 -11.23
C ALA A 89 -0.13 -3.34 -10.58
N PRO A 90 -0.22 -3.13 -9.25
CA PRO A 90 -1.50 -3.01 -8.58
C PRO A 90 -2.17 -1.67 -8.91
N ASP A 91 -3.50 -1.65 -9.07
CA ASP A 91 -4.29 -0.41 -9.13
C ASP A 91 -4.59 0.03 -7.70
N ILE A 92 -4.03 1.15 -7.25
CA ILE A 92 -4.17 1.65 -5.88
C ILE A 92 -5.27 2.72 -5.84
N PHE A 93 -6.21 2.57 -4.90
CA PHE A 93 -7.37 3.46 -4.79
C PHE A 93 -7.27 4.41 -3.59
N PRO A 94 -8.01 5.54 -3.62
CA PRO A 94 -8.14 6.43 -2.47
C PRO A 94 -8.56 5.71 -1.19
N ARG A 95 -7.97 6.12 -0.07
CA ARG A 95 -8.25 5.55 1.25
C ARG A 95 -9.71 5.76 1.64
N LYS A 96 -10.41 4.67 1.96
CA LYS A 96 -11.78 4.68 2.46
C LYS A 96 -11.86 3.96 3.79
N LYS A 97 -12.19 4.69 4.87
CA LYS A 97 -12.39 4.08 6.20
C LYS A 97 -13.49 3.00 6.12
N PRO A 98 -13.34 1.86 6.82
CA PRO A 98 -12.27 1.58 7.80
C PRO A 98 -10.98 0.99 7.20
N VAL A 99 -10.93 0.74 5.89
CA VAL A 99 -9.77 0.18 5.18
C VAL A 99 -8.65 1.21 5.08
N PHE A 100 -7.41 0.74 5.26
CA PHE A 100 -6.23 1.58 5.28
C PHE A 100 -5.63 1.77 3.88
N LEU A 101 -5.58 0.69 3.09
CA LEU A 101 -5.25 0.70 1.65
C LEU A 101 -6.17 -0.28 0.91
N THR A 102 -6.72 0.16 -0.23
CA THR A 102 -7.41 -0.72 -1.17
C THR A 102 -6.61 -0.75 -2.46
N ALA A 103 -6.36 -1.96 -2.97
CA ALA A 103 -5.75 -2.15 -4.28
C ALA A 103 -6.46 -3.26 -5.06
N TYR A 104 -6.41 -3.22 -6.37
CA TYR A 104 -6.74 -4.35 -7.23
C TYR A 104 -5.44 -4.98 -7.73
N LEU A 105 -5.35 -6.31 -7.67
CA LEU A 105 -4.20 -7.08 -8.15
C LEU A 105 -4.61 -7.76 -9.46
N PRO A 106 -4.28 -7.18 -10.64
CA PRO A 106 -4.84 -7.63 -11.91
C PRO A 106 -4.51 -9.07 -12.26
N GLU A 107 -3.30 -9.53 -11.93
CA GLU A 107 -2.85 -10.89 -12.25
C GLU A 107 -3.61 -11.98 -11.47
N ARG A 108 -4.14 -11.63 -10.29
CA ARG A 108 -4.87 -12.57 -9.40
C ARG A 108 -6.39 -12.37 -9.45
N GLU A 109 -6.83 -11.32 -10.15
CA GLU A 109 -8.22 -10.86 -10.20
C GLU A 109 -8.84 -10.75 -8.80
N VAL A 110 -8.10 -10.14 -7.88
CA VAL A 110 -8.49 -10.03 -6.47
C VAL A 110 -8.34 -8.60 -5.97
N ARG A 111 -9.28 -8.17 -5.14
CA ARG A 111 -9.15 -6.93 -4.36
C ARG A 111 -8.30 -7.21 -3.13
N LEU A 112 -7.25 -6.44 -2.92
CA LEU A 112 -6.51 -6.39 -1.67
C LEU A 112 -7.10 -5.28 -0.77
N CYS A 113 -7.45 -5.65 0.46
CA CYS A 113 -7.85 -4.71 1.50
C CYS A 113 -6.87 -4.83 2.68
N VAL A 114 -6.07 -3.78 2.91
CA VAL A 114 -5.16 -3.71 4.05
C VAL A 114 -5.82 -2.95 5.19
N LEU A 115 -5.89 -3.53 6.38
CA LEU A 115 -6.27 -2.86 7.62
C LEU A 115 -5.03 -2.69 8.50
N TYR A 116 -4.77 -1.46 8.92
CA TYR A 116 -3.76 -1.17 9.92
C TYR A 116 -4.32 -1.37 11.34
N ILE A 117 -3.61 -2.15 12.16
CA ILE A 117 -3.94 -2.48 13.54
C ILE A 117 -2.86 -1.94 14.47
N PRO A 118 -3.06 -0.74 15.04
CA PRO A 118 -2.20 -0.24 16.10
C PRO A 118 -2.22 -1.16 17.32
N VAL A 119 -1.12 -1.20 18.08
CA VAL A 119 -1.06 -1.89 19.37
C VAL A 119 -2.24 -1.50 20.27
N GLY A 120 -2.92 -2.50 20.83
CA GLY A 120 -4.06 -2.33 21.73
C GLY A 120 -5.40 -2.08 21.01
N LYS A 121 -5.44 -2.16 19.67
CA LYS A 121 -6.68 -2.03 18.85
C LYS A 121 -7.09 -3.32 18.15
N GLU A 122 -6.43 -4.43 18.45
CA GLU A 122 -6.59 -5.76 17.83
C GLU A 122 -8.07 -6.17 17.81
N ARG A 123 -8.70 -6.26 18.98
CA ARG A 123 -10.10 -6.69 19.10
C ARG A 123 -11.06 -5.87 18.25
N LYS A 124 -10.96 -4.53 18.31
CA LYS A 124 -11.83 -3.64 17.53
C LYS A 124 -11.61 -3.82 16.02
N ARG A 125 -10.36 -4.02 15.60
CA ARG A 125 -10.01 -4.19 14.19
C ARG A 125 -10.37 -5.57 13.64
N CYS A 126 -10.26 -6.62 14.45
CA CYS A 126 -10.77 -7.96 14.11
C CYS A 126 -12.27 -7.91 13.83
N LEU A 127 -13.07 -7.33 14.75
CA LEU A 127 -14.52 -7.16 14.52
C LEU A 127 -14.82 -6.39 13.24
N THR A 128 -14.05 -5.33 12.97
CA THR A 128 -14.20 -4.55 11.72
C THR A 128 -13.92 -5.39 10.48
N LEU A 129 -12.86 -6.20 10.50
CA LEU A 129 -12.51 -7.11 9.41
C LEU A 129 -13.64 -8.12 9.16
N ASP A 130 -14.16 -8.73 10.22
CA ASP A 130 -15.20 -9.76 10.11
C ASP A 130 -16.50 -9.18 9.55
N SER A 131 -16.89 -7.96 9.95
CA SER A 131 -18.03 -7.25 9.32
C SER A 131 -17.79 -6.94 7.84
N LEU A 132 -16.59 -6.47 7.47
CA LEU A 132 -16.25 -6.18 6.06
C LEU A 132 -16.35 -7.43 5.18
N ARG A 133 -15.99 -8.60 5.69
CA ARG A 133 -16.08 -9.85 4.94
C ARG A 133 -17.53 -10.20 4.62
N VAL A 134 -18.44 -10.07 5.58
CA VAL A 134 -19.87 -10.40 5.41
C VAL A 134 -20.51 -9.53 4.33
N GLU A 135 -20.14 -8.25 4.26
CA GLU A 135 -20.71 -7.30 3.29
C GLU A 135 -20.15 -7.44 1.87
N ASN A 136 -19.06 -8.19 1.68
CA ASN A 136 -18.27 -8.15 0.45
C ASN A 136 -18.59 -9.29 -0.50
N THR A 137 -19.13 -8.96 -1.66
CA THR A 137 -19.48 -9.90 -2.73
C THR A 137 -18.33 -10.19 -3.70
N MET A 138 -17.21 -9.47 -3.59
CA MET A 138 -16.06 -9.62 -4.50
C MET A 138 -14.96 -10.46 -3.88
N LYS A 139 -14.24 -11.23 -4.71
CA LYS A 139 -13.04 -11.96 -4.32
C LYS A 139 -12.04 -10.99 -3.70
N THR A 140 -11.83 -11.12 -2.40
CA THR A 140 -11.04 -10.15 -1.61
C THR A 140 -10.04 -10.87 -0.72
N LEU A 141 -8.80 -10.39 -0.79
CA LEU A 141 -7.71 -10.76 0.09
C LEU A 141 -7.57 -9.69 1.16
N TYR A 142 -7.71 -10.09 2.42
CA TYR A 142 -7.49 -9.20 3.55
C TYR A 142 -6.06 -9.32 4.07
N ALA A 143 -5.45 -8.19 4.41
CA ALA A 143 -4.17 -8.14 5.10
C ALA A 143 -4.29 -7.25 6.34
N LEU A 144 -3.79 -7.74 7.48
CA LEU A 144 -3.67 -7.00 8.72
C LEU A 144 -2.23 -6.54 8.87
N LEU A 145 -2.00 -5.24 8.72
CA LEU A 145 -0.73 -4.61 9.01
C LEU A 145 -0.68 -4.31 10.51
N LEU A 146 0.18 -5.03 11.22
CA LEU A 146 0.44 -4.89 12.64
C LEU A 146 1.66 -3.97 12.84
N ASP A 147 1.76 -3.31 13.99
CA ASP A 147 2.97 -2.63 14.41
C ASP A 147 4.08 -3.63 14.76
N GLU A 148 3.73 -4.77 15.37
CA GLU A 148 4.70 -5.75 15.85
C GLU A 148 4.15 -7.19 15.91
N ALA A 149 5.06 -8.17 15.95
CA ALA A 149 4.75 -9.59 16.00
C ALA A 149 3.96 -10.01 17.26
N GLY A 150 4.17 -9.34 18.39
CA GLY A 150 3.50 -9.65 19.66
C GLY A 150 1.97 -9.54 19.60
N GLN A 151 1.45 -8.68 18.72
CA GLN A 151 0.01 -8.49 18.54
C GLN A 151 -0.72 -9.75 18.06
N VAL A 152 -0.01 -10.68 17.40
CA VAL A 152 -0.62 -11.92 16.86
C VAL A 152 -1.34 -12.72 17.94
N ALA A 153 -0.81 -12.75 19.17
CA ALA A 153 -1.42 -13.47 20.29
C ALA A 153 -2.78 -12.87 20.74
N ALA A 154 -2.99 -11.58 20.48
CA ALA A 154 -4.20 -10.85 20.85
C ALA A 154 -5.25 -10.79 19.72
N LEU A 155 -4.91 -11.26 18.51
CA LEU A 155 -5.86 -11.30 17.40
C LEU A 155 -6.95 -12.34 17.63
N ARG A 156 -8.19 -11.96 17.29
CA ARG A 156 -9.38 -12.82 17.38
C ARG A 156 -10.22 -12.77 16.11
N ALA A 157 -9.60 -12.50 14.96
CA ALA A 157 -10.30 -12.44 13.69
C ALA A 157 -10.75 -13.84 13.25
N GLU A 158 -12.01 -13.97 12.85
CA GLU A 158 -12.57 -15.19 12.26
C GLU A 158 -12.25 -15.26 10.75
N THR A 159 -12.04 -14.11 10.13
CA THR A 159 -11.73 -13.98 8.71
C THR A 159 -10.31 -14.44 8.38
N PRO A 160 -10.14 -15.39 7.44
CA PRO A 160 -8.83 -15.72 6.89
C PRO A 160 -8.19 -14.49 6.26
N CYS A 161 -6.93 -14.23 6.62
CA CYS A 161 -6.20 -13.05 6.18
C CYS A 161 -4.68 -13.27 6.20
N LEU A 162 -3.95 -12.33 5.64
CA LEU A 162 -2.50 -12.24 5.81
C LEU A 162 -2.20 -11.35 7.01
N LEU A 163 -1.36 -11.80 7.92
CA LEU A 163 -0.77 -10.98 8.96
C LEU A 163 0.57 -10.47 8.46
N VAL A 164 0.81 -9.17 8.64
CA VAL A 164 2.02 -8.51 8.17
C VAL A 164 2.55 -7.59 9.25
N TRP A 165 3.84 -7.65 9.56
CA TRP A 165 4.51 -6.74 10.50
C TRP A 165 5.95 -6.47 10.06
N PRO A 166 6.56 -5.35 10.44
CA PRO A 166 7.98 -5.11 10.22
C PRO A 166 8.84 -5.96 11.16
N ASP A 167 9.95 -6.50 10.64
CA ASP A 167 11.04 -7.04 11.46
C ASP A 167 11.93 -5.89 12.00
N LYS A 168 12.97 -6.27 12.76
CA LYS A 168 13.98 -5.34 13.29
C LYS A 168 14.75 -4.53 12.23
N ASN A 169 14.69 -4.94 10.96
CA ASN A 169 15.34 -4.29 9.81
C ASN A 169 14.32 -3.59 8.90
N GLU A 170 13.08 -3.36 9.36
CA GLU A 170 12.00 -2.74 8.58
C GLU A 170 11.53 -3.58 7.37
N LYS A 171 11.92 -4.86 7.30
CA LYS A 171 11.43 -5.80 6.29
C LYS A 171 10.10 -6.38 6.76
N LEU A 172 9.11 -6.43 5.86
CA LEU A 172 7.82 -7.01 6.19
C LEU A 172 7.90 -8.54 6.25
N GLU A 173 7.55 -9.09 7.41
CA GLU A 173 7.25 -10.51 7.59
C GLU A 173 5.78 -10.77 7.31
N LEU A 174 5.48 -11.99 6.85
CA LEU A 174 4.14 -12.35 6.39
C LEU A 174 3.76 -13.74 6.87
N LYS A 175 2.58 -13.86 7.48
CA LYS A 175 2.04 -15.12 7.99
C LYS A 175 0.58 -15.26 7.57
N LYS A 176 0.19 -16.47 7.14
CA LYS A 176 -1.22 -16.79 6.89
C LYS A 176 -1.97 -16.97 8.21
N TRP A 177 -3.16 -16.42 8.29
CA TRP A 177 -4.12 -16.61 9.37
C TRP A 177 -5.36 -17.28 8.81
N GLU A 178 -5.69 -18.46 9.32
CA GLU A 178 -6.84 -19.26 8.86
C GLU A 178 -8.16 -18.83 9.51
N GLY A 179 -8.12 -17.86 10.44
CA GLY A 179 -9.26 -17.52 11.28
C GLY A 179 -9.29 -18.34 12.57
N ILE A 180 -9.92 -17.79 13.61
CA ILE A 180 -10.35 -18.63 14.74
C ILE A 180 -11.57 -19.40 14.29
N ARG A 181 -11.50 -20.73 14.36
CA ARG A 181 -12.68 -21.59 14.25
C ARG A 181 -13.35 -21.58 15.61
N ASN A 182 -14.58 -21.08 15.70
CA ASN A 182 -15.41 -21.34 16.85
C ASN A 182 -15.80 -22.82 16.75
N GLU A 183 -15.13 -23.68 17.51
CA GLU A 183 -15.65 -25.02 17.86
C GLU A 183 -16.67 -24.89 19.00
#